data_AF-A0A5D6WJ02-F1
#
_entry.id   AF-A0A5D6WJ02-F1
#
_cell.length_a   1.000
_cell.length_b   1.000
_cell.length_c   1.000
_cell.angle_alpha   90.00
_cell.angle_beta   90.00
_cell.angle_gamma   90.00
#
_symmetry.space_group_name_H-M   'P 1'
#
loop_
_entity.id
_entity.type
_entity.pdbx_description
1 polymer ?
#
loop_
_entity_poly.entity_id
_entity_poly.type
_entity_poly.pdbx_seq_one_letter_code
_entity_poly.pdbx_strand_id
1 'polypeptide(L)'
;MYEVGKDCKCLNGQCVETVSKTVSEGDADFCIEVGANGFSGDNSRVYLKLVNCGQSNFLVRTVKDERNRPVGIELAFDGENAFAALMKAADFAIDVICDQTEESAGRCGI
;
A
#
# COMPACT_ATOMS: atom_id res chain seq x y z
N MET A 1 -17.29 -7.95 -9.64
CA MET A 1 -17.51 -7.69 -8.20
C MET A 1 -16.19 -8.04 -7.53
N TYR A 2 -15.38 -7.04 -7.19
CA TYR A 2 -14.02 -7.27 -6.73
C TYR A 2 -14.04 -7.70 -5.26
N GLU A 3 -13.31 -8.77 -4.94
CA GLU A 3 -13.24 -9.30 -3.58
C GLU A 3 -12.35 -8.37 -2.76
N VAL A 4 -12.99 -7.51 -1.96
CA VAL A 4 -12.30 -6.62 -1.03
C VAL A 4 -12.13 -7.39 0.27
N GLY A 5 -10.89 -7.74 0.60
CA GLY A 5 -10.54 -8.35 1.89
C GLY A 5 -10.39 -7.29 2.96
N LYS A 6 -10.82 -7.59 4.19
CA LYS A 6 -10.52 -6.78 5.39
C LYS A 6 -9.68 -7.60 6.35
N ASP A 7 -8.62 -7.00 6.89
CA ASP A 7 -7.72 -7.62 7.86
C ASP A 7 -7.26 -6.57 8.90
N CYS A 8 -6.46 -6.95 9.90
CA CYS A 8 -5.82 -6.02 10.82
C CYS A 8 -4.32 -6.32 10.98
N LYS A 9 -3.48 -5.29 10.90
CA LYS A 9 -2.03 -5.40 11.04
C LYS A 9 -1.53 -4.68 12.28
N CYS A 10 -0.80 -5.41 13.12
CA CYS A 10 -0.14 -4.85 14.29
C CYS A 10 1.19 -4.19 13.90
N LEU A 11 1.23 -2.86 13.95
CA LEU A 11 2.42 -2.04 13.73
C LEU A 11 2.86 -1.41 15.06
N ASN A 12 4.01 -1.84 15.59
CA ASN A 12 4.58 -1.34 16.85
C ASN A 12 3.57 -1.34 18.03
N GLY A 13 2.76 -2.41 18.13
CA GLY A 13 1.76 -2.57 19.19
C GLY A 13 0.40 -1.92 18.94
N GLN A 14 0.19 -1.30 17.77
CA GLN A 14 -1.09 -0.73 17.37
C GLN A 14 -1.70 -1.51 16.20
N CYS A 15 -2.97 -1.88 16.30
CA CYS A 15 -3.69 -2.52 15.19
C CYS A 15 -4.15 -1.45 14.18
N VAL A 16 -3.91 -1.71 12.90
CA VAL A 16 -4.37 -0.90 11.77
C VAL A 16 -5.29 -1.78 10.95
N GLU A 17 -6.54 -1.35 10.76
CA GLU A 17 -7.46 -2.03 9.86
C GLU A 17 -6.99 -1.86 8.42
N THR A 18 -6.90 -2.96 7.69
CA THR A 18 -6.41 -2.99 6.32
C THR A 18 -7.49 -3.49 5.37
N VAL A 19 -7.40 -3.00 4.13
CA VAL A 19 -8.24 -3.37 3.01
C VAL A 19 -7.34 -3.89 1.90
N SER A 20 -7.71 -5.00 1.26
CA SER A 20 -6.95 -5.58 0.17
C SER A 20 -7.73 -5.69 -1.12
N LYS A 21 -7.04 -5.58 -2.25
CA LYS A 21 -7.60 -5.71 -3.60
C LYS A 21 -6.55 -6.24 -4.57
N THR A 22 -6.99 -7.02 -5.57
CA THR A 22 -6.20 -7.33 -6.75
C THR A 22 -6.44 -6.30 -7.84
N VAL A 23 -5.36 -5.76 -8.39
CA VAL A 23 -5.33 -4.78 -9.47
C VAL A 23 -4.66 -5.42 -10.67
N SER A 24 -5.36 -5.40 -11.80
CA SER A 24 -4.91 -6.00 -13.06
C SER A 24 -4.81 -4.94 -14.16
N GLU A 25 -3.73 -4.99 -14.94
CA GLU A 25 -3.57 -4.26 -16.20
C GLU A 25 -2.88 -5.16 -17.22
N GLY A 26 -3.56 -5.46 -18.34
CA GLY A 26 -3.03 -6.38 -19.33
C GLY A 26 -2.66 -7.74 -18.72
N ASP A 27 -1.37 -8.06 -18.74
CA ASP A 27 -0.75 -9.28 -18.19
C ASP A 27 -0.11 -9.09 -16.79
N ALA A 28 -0.24 -7.91 -16.19
CA ALA A 28 0.30 -7.59 -14.88
C ALA A 28 -0.79 -7.60 -13.79
N ASP A 29 -0.52 -8.30 -12.68
CA ASP A 29 -1.42 -8.38 -11.52
C ASP A 29 -0.68 -8.06 -10.22
N PHE A 30 -1.18 -7.06 -9.48
CA PHE A 30 -0.72 -6.72 -8.15
C PHE A 30 -1.82 -6.90 -7.10
N CYS A 31 -1.48 -7.59 -6.02
CA CYS A 31 -2.31 -7.74 -4.85
C CYS A 31 -1.83 -6.70 -3.83
N ILE A 32 -2.63 -5.66 -3.62
CA ILE A 32 -2.33 -4.61 -2.66
C ILE A 32 -3.15 -4.83 -1.39
N GLU A 33 -2.52 -4.56 -0.24
CA GLU A 33 -3.16 -4.46 1.06
C GLU A 33 -2.67 -3.16 1.72
N VAL A 34 -3.61 -2.35 2.20
CA VAL A 34 -3.33 -0.99 2.67
C VAL A 34 -4.24 -0.66 3.84
N GLY A 35 -3.74 0.12 4.79
CA GLY A 35 -4.57 0.68 5.85
C GLY A 35 -3.85 1.76 6.64
N ALA A 36 -4.60 2.62 7.31
CA ALA A 36 -4.09 3.66 8.18
C ALA A 36 -5.01 3.85 9.40
N ASN A 37 -4.43 4.25 10.53
CA ASN A 37 -5.18 4.72 11.70
C ASN A 37 -5.00 6.24 11.94
N GLY A 38 -4.40 6.93 10.96
CA GLY A 38 -4.03 8.33 10.99
C GLY A 38 -2.85 8.61 10.05
N PHE A 39 -2.67 9.88 9.64
CA PHE A 39 -1.59 10.31 8.75
C PHE A 39 -0.58 11.26 9.40
N SER A 40 -0.93 11.87 10.54
CA SER A 40 -0.11 12.87 11.22
C SER A 40 -0.06 12.65 12.74
N GLY A 41 1.15 12.66 13.31
CA GLY A 41 1.40 12.53 14.74
C GLY A 41 2.09 11.22 15.14
N ASP A 42 2.62 11.17 16.36
CA ASP A 42 3.50 10.08 16.84
C ASP A 42 2.82 8.70 16.88
N ASN A 43 1.49 8.66 16.88
CA ASN A 43 0.67 7.44 16.93
C ASN A 43 0.03 7.05 15.60
N SER A 44 0.23 7.84 14.53
CA SER A 44 -0.27 7.51 13.20
C SER A 44 0.57 6.40 12.56
N ARG A 45 -0.11 5.43 11.98
CA ARG A 45 0.48 4.27 11.32
C ARG A 45 -0.19 4.10 9.98
N VAL A 46 0.63 3.83 8.96
CA VAL A 46 0.21 3.44 7.64
C VAL A 46 0.86 2.10 7.35
N TYR A 47 0.05 1.13 6.95
CA TYR A 47 0.46 -0.15 6.41
C TYR A 47 0.25 -0.13 4.90
N LEU A 48 1.25 -0.56 4.15
CA LEU A 48 1.14 -0.82 2.73
C LEU A 48 1.95 -2.06 2.38
N LYS A 49 1.31 -2.99 1.69
CA LYS A 49 1.92 -4.19 1.15
C LYS A 49 1.49 -4.33 -0.30
N LEU A 50 2.47 -4.51 -1.17
CA LEU A 50 2.27 -4.78 -2.59
C LEU A 50 2.90 -6.13 -2.92
N VAL A 51 2.13 -7.03 -3.50
CA VAL A 51 2.59 -8.36 -3.92
C VAL A 51 2.34 -8.51 -5.41
N ASN A 52 3.36 -8.86 -6.17
CA ASN A 52 3.15 -9.36 -7.53
C ASN A 52 2.48 -10.73 -7.42
N CYS A 53 1.22 -10.81 -7.84
CA CYS A 53 0.44 -12.05 -7.84
C CYS A 53 0.18 -12.58 -9.26
N GLY A 54 0.76 -11.91 -10.28
CA GLY A 54 0.76 -12.35 -11.68
C GLY A 54 2.08 -12.99 -12.09
N GLN A 55 2.28 -13.08 -13.41
CA GLN A 55 3.52 -13.63 -14.01
C GLN A 55 4.49 -12.56 -14.53
N SER A 56 4.17 -11.28 -14.37
CA SER A 56 5.02 -10.19 -14.84
C SER A 56 6.35 -10.15 -14.08
N ASN A 57 7.42 -9.71 -14.73
CA ASN A 57 8.70 -9.51 -14.06
C ASN A 57 8.65 -8.25 -13.20
N PHE A 58 8.74 -8.41 -11.88
CA PHE A 58 8.73 -7.32 -10.91
C PHE A 58 9.90 -7.47 -9.95
N LEU A 59 10.75 -6.46 -9.88
CA LEU A 59 11.90 -6.42 -9.00
C LEU A 59 11.72 -5.32 -7.95
N VAL A 60 11.83 -5.71 -6.67
CA VAL A 60 11.86 -4.80 -5.53
C VAL A 60 13.19 -4.93 -4.83
N ARG A 61 13.88 -3.81 -4.63
CA ARG A 61 15.12 -3.76 -3.85
C ARG A 61 15.06 -2.65 -2.82
N THR A 62 15.67 -2.90 -1.67
CA THR A 62 15.91 -1.86 -0.69
C THR A 62 17.12 -1.03 -1.12
N VAL A 63 16.95 0.28 -1.25
CA VAL A 63 18.06 1.22 -1.39
C VAL A 63 18.68 1.44 -0.02
N LYS A 64 20.00 1.28 0.07
CA LYS A 64 20.73 1.38 1.33
C LYS A 64 21.78 2.48 1.27
N ASP A 65 22.01 3.13 2.42
CA ASP A 65 23.10 4.10 2.56
C ASP A 65 24.46 3.41 2.75
N GLU A 66 25.52 4.21 2.89
CA GLU A 66 26.89 3.74 3.15
C GLU A 66 27.03 2.92 4.45
N ARG A 67 26.07 3.03 5.37
CA ARG A 67 26.00 2.28 6.63
C ARG A 67 25.09 1.05 6.54
N ASN A 68 24.70 0.64 5.33
CA ASN A 68 23.81 -0.48 5.07
C ASN A 68 22.41 -0.32 5.72
N ARG A 69 21.99 0.91 6.02
CA ARG A 69 20.65 1.22 6.55
C ARG A 69 19.66 1.40 5.39
N PRO A 70 18.42 0.91 5.50
CA PRO A 70 17.41 1.14 4.47
C PRO A 70 17.06 2.63 4.40
N VAL A 71 17.22 3.24 3.23
CA VAL A 71 16.88 4.66 2.98
C VAL A 71 15.87 4.85 1.85
N GLY A 72 15.49 3.78 1.17
CA GLY A 72 14.48 3.84 0.13
C GLY A 72 14.15 2.47 -0.44
N ILE A 73 13.33 2.49 -1.48
CA ILE A 73 12.94 1.33 -2.28
C ILE A 73 13.17 1.64 -3.76
N GLU A 74 13.70 0.67 -4.48
CA GLU A 74 13.84 0.66 -5.93
C GLU A 74 12.81 -0.33 -6.48
N LEU A 75 12.03 0.12 -7.46
CA LEU A 75 11.03 -0.67 -8.15
C LEU A 75 11.38 -0.68 -9.64
N ALA A 76 11.51 -1.87 -10.22
CA ALA A 76 11.72 -2.04 -11.65
C ALA A 76 10.65 -2.98 -12.22
N PHE A 77 10.14 -2.59 -13.39
CA PHE A 77 9.00 -3.19 -14.06
C PHE A 77 9.37 -3.55 -15.50
N ASP A 78 8.81 -4.65 -15.98
CA ASP A 78 8.87 -5.02 -17.39
C ASP A 78 7.63 -4.46 -18.11
N GLY A 79 7.83 -3.45 -18.95
CA GLY A 79 6.79 -2.85 -19.78
C GLY A 79 5.83 -1.87 -19.08
N GLU A 80 4.90 -1.33 -19.88
CA GLU A 80 3.95 -0.30 -19.47
C GLU A 80 2.80 -0.82 -18.59
N ASN A 81 2.35 -2.06 -18.84
CA ASN A 81 1.24 -2.69 -18.10
C ASN A 81 1.56 -2.81 -16.60
N ALA A 82 2.76 -3.27 -16.25
CA ALA A 82 3.17 -3.41 -14.86
C ALA A 82 3.29 -2.05 -14.14
N PHE A 83 3.79 -1.01 -14.84
CA PHE A 83 3.80 0.33 -14.28
C PHE A 83 2.39 0.89 -14.09
N ALA A 84 1.49 0.69 -15.06
CA ALA A 84 0.10 1.12 -14.96
C ALA A 84 -0.67 0.38 -13.85
N ALA A 85 -0.44 -0.93 -13.67
CA ALA A 85 -1.00 -1.70 -12.56
C ALA A 85 -0.51 -1.19 -11.19
N LEU A 86 0.77 -0.81 -11.08
CA LEU A 86 1.30 -0.14 -9.88
C LEU A 86 0.57 1.17 -9.59
N MET A 87 0.40 2.03 -10.61
CA MET A 87 -0.28 3.32 -10.44
C MET A 87 -1.72 3.13 -9.95
N LYS A 88 -2.46 2.20 -10.53
CA LYS A 88 -3.82 1.84 -10.06
C LYS A 88 -3.84 1.30 -8.63
N ALA A 89 -2.82 0.54 -8.23
CA ALA A 89 -2.68 0.07 -6.86
C ALA A 89 -2.37 1.24 -5.90
N ALA A 90 -1.53 2.20 -6.33
CA ALA A 90 -1.25 3.40 -5.55
C ALA A 90 -2.49 4.29 -5.40
N ASP A 91 -3.30 4.47 -6.45
CA ASP A 91 -4.56 5.21 -6.38
C ASP A 91 -5.51 4.57 -5.36
N PHE A 92 -5.68 3.24 -5.40
CA PHE A 92 -6.46 2.52 -4.40
C PHE A 92 -5.90 2.71 -2.97
N ALA A 93 -4.58 2.74 -2.81
CA ALA A 93 -3.96 3.00 -1.52
C ALA A 93 -4.30 4.40 -0.99
N ILE A 94 -4.23 5.41 -1.86
CA ILE A 94 -4.57 6.78 -1.54
C ILE A 94 -6.03 6.87 -1.13
N ASP A 95 -6.95 6.29 -1.91
CA ASP A 95 -8.38 6.27 -1.60
C ASP A 95 -8.64 5.68 -0.21
N VAL A 96 -8.10 4.49 0.08
CA VAL A 96 -8.30 3.84 1.40
C VAL A 96 -7.72 4.67 2.55
N ILE A 97 -6.53 5.26 2.38
CA ILE A 97 -5.91 6.08 3.41
C ILE A 97 -6.73 7.35 3.63
N CYS A 98 -7.18 8.02 2.57
CA CYS A 98 -8.05 9.19 2.67
C CYS A 98 -9.35 8.84 3.40
N ASP A 99 -10.05 7.79 2.99
CA ASP A 99 -11.30 7.34 3.63
C ASP A 99 -11.09 7.10 5.14
N GLN A 100 -10.07 6.32 5.51
CA GLN A 100 -9.83 5.97 6.92
C GLN A 100 -9.36 7.17 7.76
N THR A 101 -8.69 8.15 7.15
CA THR A 101 -8.22 9.35 7.85
C THR A 101 -9.30 10.43 7.94
N GLU A 102 -10.20 10.54 6.97
CA GLU A 102 -11.41 11.38 7.03
C GLU A 102 -12.42 10.81 8.03
N GLU A 103 -12.63 9.50 8.06
CA GLU A 103 -13.42 8.83 9.10
C GLU A 103 -12.84 9.07 10.50
N SER A 104 -11.50 9.14 10.62
CA SER A 104 -10.81 9.50 11.86
C SER A 104 -10.97 10.99 12.22
N ALA A 105 -11.06 11.88 11.22
CA ALA A 105 -11.33 13.31 11.40
C ALA A 105 -12.79 13.60 11.84
N GLY A 106 -13.73 12.71 11.50
CA GLY A 106 -15.13 12.76 11.98
C GLY A 106 -15.31 12.53 13.49
N ARG A 107 -14.22 12.24 14.24
CA ARG A 107 -14.20 12.12 15.70
C ARG A 107 -13.58 13.31 16.44
N CYS A 108 -13.19 14.35 15.73
CA CYS A 108 -12.85 15.65 16.32
C CYS A 108 -13.63 16.72 15.57
N GLY A 109 -14.77 17.12 16.14
CA GLY A 109 -15.60 18.18 15.59
C GLY A 109 -14.78 19.45 15.35
N ILE A 110 -14.90 19.98 14.15
CA ILE A 110 -14.72 21.41 13.88
C ILE A 110 -16.08 22.07 14.10
#